data_AF-A0A2E0S7J4-F1
#
_entry.id   AF-A0A2E0S7J4-F1
#
_cell.length_a   1.000
_cell.length_b   1.000
_cell.length_c   1.000
_cell.angle_alpha   90.00
_cell.angle_beta   90.00
_cell.angle_gamma   90.00
#
_symmetry.space_group_name_H-M   'P 1'
#
loop_
_entity.id
_entity.type
_entity.pdbx_description
1 polymer ?
#
loop_
_entity_poly.entity_id
_entity_poly.type
_entity_poly.pdbx_seq_one_letter_code
_entity_poly.pdbx_strand_id
1 'polypeptide(L)'
;ATALQDLNDDVPLMDTFTYTVSDAQGETAVGIVSIDVTGIDDQPEAHDDQVNATRTSIDLIDLIKADSPSAEGHDFDRDIGDEIVKINIQSQPTFLDANGVSIPVGSVADPNGVEPILYTLPNEWPENFDGKVTFDYTVEDGDGIESEPATVTVLVNDPPVANDDSVEVYKNQQKIIDVIQAENTSYSGHDYDVDGTIEQLTIIAYPDPTHGLLVENPDKTVTFTPAQDYLGAAEFKYQLADDDGDLSEIATVSIDVLLDPIPWHNRGNGMDVNGDTKVSPIDALVIISELNEKGSYLLPVETATPPPFFDVNQNGYVDSGDAIVIINHLNALANGEGEFVEPTAMDISEVSQKALDVGETHANNGFAVDNLQTFGLSQVRSEIIEELIDELADEVSEVLEDSDEISLDDFFGQF
;
A
#
# COMPACT_ATOMS: atom_id res chain seq x y z
N ALA A 1 -13.35 -60.79 -5.45
CA ALA A 1 -14.38 -59.88 -5.99
C ALA A 1 -13.73 -58.91 -6.95
N THR A 2 -12.56 -58.36 -6.62
CA THR A 2 -11.77 -57.46 -7.48
C THR A 2 -11.25 -58.10 -8.79
N ALA A 3 -10.75 -59.34 -8.78
CA ALA A 3 -10.14 -59.94 -9.99
C ALA A 3 -11.07 -60.20 -11.21
N LEU A 4 -12.37 -59.92 -11.10
CA LEU A 4 -13.33 -60.03 -12.21
C LEU A 4 -13.69 -58.67 -12.82
N GLN A 5 -13.36 -57.57 -12.14
CA GLN A 5 -13.63 -56.20 -12.57
C GLN A 5 -12.45 -55.57 -13.32
N ASP A 6 -11.34 -56.31 -13.45
CA ASP A 6 -10.11 -55.85 -14.11
C ASP A 6 -9.85 -56.72 -15.37
N LEU A 7 -10.90 -57.27 -16.01
CA LEU A 7 -10.75 -58.16 -17.17
C LEU A 7 -10.80 -57.32 -18.45
N ASN A 8 -9.78 -57.41 -19.29
CA ASN A 8 -9.78 -56.80 -20.63
C ASN A 8 -11.08 -57.08 -21.41
N ASP A 9 -11.51 -56.10 -22.19
CA ASP A 9 -12.72 -56.15 -22.99
C ASP A 9 -12.71 -57.31 -23.97
N ASP A 10 -13.83 -58.02 -24.00
CA ASP A 10 -14.03 -59.20 -24.83
C ASP A 10 -12.98 -60.32 -24.66
N VAL A 11 -12.11 -60.26 -23.64
CA VAL A 11 -11.14 -61.32 -23.34
C VAL A 11 -11.77 -62.34 -22.39
N PRO A 12 -12.02 -63.59 -22.85
CA PRO A 12 -12.55 -64.61 -21.97
C PRO A 12 -11.47 -65.12 -21.01
N LEU A 13 -11.71 -64.98 -19.71
CA LEU A 13 -10.97 -65.72 -18.69
C LEU A 13 -11.62 -67.10 -18.55
N MET A 14 -10.84 -68.14 -18.85
CA MET A 14 -11.28 -69.52 -18.74
C MET A 14 -10.79 -70.11 -17.41
N ASP A 15 -11.72 -70.41 -16.50
CA ASP A 15 -11.44 -71.20 -15.31
C ASP A 15 -11.96 -72.64 -15.49
N THR A 16 -11.23 -73.62 -14.98
CA THR A 16 -11.64 -75.03 -15.10
C THR A 16 -11.44 -75.77 -13.79
N PHE A 17 -12.43 -76.57 -13.41
CA PHE A 17 -12.28 -77.53 -12.33
C PHE A 17 -12.76 -78.91 -12.74
N THR A 18 -12.21 -79.91 -12.08
CA THR A 18 -12.57 -81.31 -12.31
C THR A 18 -13.42 -81.83 -11.17
N TYR A 19 -14.40 -82.67 -11.49
CA TYR A 19 -15.21 -83.36 -10.50
C TYR A 19 -15.26 -84.84 -10.82
N THR A 20 -15.35 -85.66 -9.78
CA THR A 20 -15.41 -87.11 -9.93
C THR A 20 -16.80 -87.58 -9.54
N VAL A 21 -17.47 -88.30 -10.45
CA VAL A 21 -18.73 -89.00 -10.16
C VAL A 21 -18.44 -90.48 -9.98
N SER A 22 -19.09 -91.11 -9.02
CA SER A 22 -18.97 -92.54 -8.75
C SER A 22 -20.33 -93.22 -8.81
N ASP A 23 -20.39 -94.40 -9.41
CA ASP A 23 -21.62 -95.20 -9.39
C ASP A 23 -21.79 -96.00 -8.08
N ALA A 24 -22.90 -96.72 -7.94
CA ALA A 24 -23.21 -97.50 -6.75
C ALA A 24 -22.29 -98.73 -6.55
N GLN A 25 -21.45 -99.05 -7.54
CA GLN A 25 -20.49 -100.15 -7.54
C GLN A 25 -19.05 -99.66 -7.26
N GLY A 26 -18.84 -98.34 -7.20
CA GLY A 26 -17.56 -97.72 -6.85
C GLY A 26 -16.68 -97.33 -8.05
N GLU A 27 -17.17 -97.47 -9.28
CA GLU A 27 -16.46 -97.01 -10.48
C GLU A 27 -16.58 -95.50 -10.61
N THR A 28 -15.46 -94.83 -10.91
CA THR A 28 -15.39 -93.36 -10.96
C THR A 28 -15.13 -92.84 -12.37
N ALA A 29 -15.81 -91.77 -12.75
CA ALA A 29 -15.51 -90.99 -13.96
C ALA A 29 -15.20 -89.54 -13.58
N VAL A 30 -14.21 -88.94 -14.25
CA VAL A 30 -13.86 -87.53 -14.05
C VAL A 30 -14.52 -86.70 -15.15
N GLY A 31 -15.30 -85.70 -14.75
CA GLY A 31 -15.82 -84.65 -15.60
C GLY A 31 -15.02 -83.37 -15.43
N ILE A 32 -14.94 -82.57 -16.49
CA ILE A 32 -14.36 -81.23 -16.46
C ILE A 32 -15.52 -80.24 -16.59
N VAL A 33 -15.57 -79.23 -15.72
CA VAL A 33 -16.41 -78.06 -15.89
C VAL A 33 -15.50 -76.91 -16.28
N SER A 34 -15.81 -76.28 -17.40
CA SER A 34 -15.22 -75.01 -17.80
C SER A 34 -16.22 -73.89 -17.46
N ILE A 35 -15.69 -72.80 -16.91
CA ILE A 35 -16.41 -71.54 -16.68
C ILE A 35 -15.71 -70.51 -17.54
N ASP A 36 -16.43 -69.96 -18.51
CA ASP A 36 -15.98 -68.83 -19.31
C ASP A 36 -16.56 -67.56 -18.70
N VAL A 37 -15.70 -66.64 -18.28
CA VAL A 37 -16.10 -65.29 -17.86
C VAL A 37 -15.53 -64.30 -18.84
N THR A 38 -16.40 -63.58 -19.55
CA THR A 38 -16.02 -62.46 -20.41
C THR A 38 -16.06 -61.18 -19.58
N GLY A 39 -15.02 -60.36 -19.69
CA GLY A 39 -15.09 -58.95 -19.28
C GLY A 39 -16.25 -58.26 -19.99
N ILE A 40 -16.83 -57.26 -19.32
CA ILE A 40 -17.76 -56.32 -19.93
C ILE A 40 -17.08 -54.97 -19.74
N ASP A 41 -16.96 -54.25 -20.84
CA ASP A 41 -16.54 -52.85 -20.91
C ASP A 41 -17.34 -52.00 -19.91
N ASP A 42 -16.64 -51.54 -18.86
CA ASP A 42 -17.09 -50.66 -17.80
C ASP A 42 -16.88 -49.21 -18.25
N GLN A 43 -17.94 -48.39 -18.19
CA GLN A 43 -17.86 -46.96 -18.48
C GLN A 43 -16.72 -46.26 -17.68
N PRO A 44 -15.95 -45.35 -18.31
CA PRO A 44 -14.87 -44.63 -17.64
C PRO A 44 -15.40 -43.67 -16.55
N GLU A 45 -14.56 -43.36 -15.55
CA GLU A 45 -14.89 -42.46 -14.43
C GLU A 45 -14.11 -41.15 -14.57
N ALA A 46 -14.83 -40.06 -14.87
CA ALA A 46 -14.30 -38.69 -14.83
C ALA A 46 -14.46 -38.09 -13.42
N HIS A 47 -13.49 -37.31 -12.99
CA HIS A 47 -13.46 -36.65 -11.70
C HIS A 47 -13.32 -35.13 -11.82
N ASP A 48 -13.83 -34.40 -10.83
CA ASP A 48 -13.70 -32.94 -10.84
C ASP A 48 -12.23 -32.51 -10.80
N ASP A 49 -11.89 -31.55 -11.64
CA ASP A 49 -10.55 -31.00 -11.75
C ASP A 49 -10.48 -29.58 -11.25
N GLN A 50 -9.30 -29.21 -10.77
CA GLN A 50 -8.98 -27.84 -10.40
C GLN A 50 -7.63 -27.44 -10.95
N VAL A 51 -7.59 -26.25 -11.56
CA VAL A 51 -6.37 -25.63 -12.06
C VAL A 51 -6.33 -24.16 -11.63
N ASN A 52 -5.13 -23.68 -11.32
CA ASN A 52 -4.90 -22.26 -11.04
C ASN A 52 -4.31 -21.60 -12.29
N ALA A 53 -4.72 -20.37 -12.59
CA ALA A 53 -4.26 -19.60 -13.72
C ALA A 53 -4.13 -18.11 -13.33
N THR A 54 -3.45 -17.33 -14.17
CA THR A 54 -3.42 -15.87 -14.04
C THR A 54 -4.24 -15.25 -15.17
N ARG A 55 -4.54 -13.94 -15.11
CA ARG A 55 -5.27 -13.27 -16.19
C ARG A 55 -4.41 -13.00 -17.42
N THR A 56 -3.11 -13.26 -17.34
CA THR A 56 -2.13 -12.94 -18.39
C THR A 56 -1.39 -14.16 -18.94
N SER A 57 -1.28 -15.24 -18.18
CA SER A 57 -0.65 -16.49 -18.61
C SER A 57 -1.64 -17.63 -18.58
N ILE A 58 -1.63 -18.43 -19.65
CA ILE A 58 -2.41 -19.64 -19.73
C ILE A 58 -1.53 -20.85 -19.49
N ASP A 59 -2.01 -21.74 -18.62
CA ASP A 59 -1.51 -23.10 -18.55
C ASP A 59 -2.37 -23.98 -19.47
N LEU A 60 -1.71 -24.83 -20.26
CA LEU A 60 -2.38 -25.96 -20.90
C LEU A 60 -3.01 -26.78 -19.78
N ILE A 61 -4.32 -27.02 -19.85
CA ILE A 61 -5.01 -27.80 -18.83
C ILE A 61 -4.87 -29.26 -19.24
N ASP A 62 -4.14 -29.99 -18.41
CA ASP A 62 -3.99 -31.44 -18.44
C ASP A 62 -5.05 -31.99 -17.46
N LEU A 63 -6.11 -32.57 -18.00
CA LEU A 63 -7.21 -33.20 -17.24
C LEU A 63 -6.90 -34.69 -16.99
N ILE A 64 -6.20 -35.38 -17.90
CA ILE A 64 -5.75 -36.78 -17.74
C ILE A 64 -4.43 -36.79 -16.98
N LYS A 65 -4.55 -36.66 -15.66
CA LYS A 65 -3.40 -36.83 -14.79
C LYS A 65 -2.92 -38.30 -14.83
N ALA A 66 -1.61 -38.51 -15.03
CA ALA A 66 -1.00 -39.83 -15.24
C ALA A 66 -1.54 -40.97 -14.34
N ASP A 67 -2.11 -41.94 -15.02
CA ASP A 67 -2.72 -43.22 -14.67
C ASP A 67 -2.28 -43.91 -13.35
N SER A 68 -3.16 -43.89 -12.35
CA SER A 68 -3.27 -44.96 -11.36
C SER A 68 -4.61 -44.85 -10.62
N PRO A 69 -5.42 -45.92 -10.50
CA PRO A 69 -6.70 -45.94 -9.76
C PRO A 69 -6.56 -45.71 -8.24
N SER A 70 -5.35 -45.36 -7.78
CA SER A 70 -5.02 -45.05 -6.40
C SER A 70 -4.72 -43.57 -6.15
N ALA A 71 -4.73 -42.72 -7.18
CA ALA A 71 -4.50 -41.29 -7.05
C ALA A 71 -5.85 -40.55 -7.01
N GLU A 72 -6.10 -39.78 -5.95
CA GLU A 72 -7.34 -39.02 -5.81
C GLU A 72 -7.42 -37.91 -6.88
N GLY A 73 -8.54 -37.84 -7.62
CA GLY A 73 -8.81 -36.78 -8.61
C GLY A 73 -8.11 -36.97 -9.97
N HIS A 74 -7.93 -38.22 -10.38
CA HIS A 74 -7.46 -38.60 -11.72
C HIS A 74 -8.58 -39.35 -12.43
N ASP A 75 -8.88 -38.97 -13.67
CA ASP A 75 -9.79 -39.74 -14.52
C ASP A 75 -9.18 -41.12 -14.82
N PHE A 76 -10.00 -42.17 -14.79
CA PHE A 76 -9.52 -43.53 -15.07
C PHE A 76 -10.60 -44.42 -15.65
N ASP A 77 -10.15 -45.43 -16.39
CA ASP A 77 -10.95 -46.59 -16.76
C ASP A 77 -10.57 -47.79 -15.88
N ARG A 78 -11.54 -48.63 -15.51
CA ARG A 78 -11.26 -49.83 -14.72
C ARG A 78 -10.72 -50.97 -15.58
N ASP A 79 -11.04 -51.00 -16.86
CA ASP A 79 -10.65 -52.09 -17.75
C ASP A 79 -9.15 -52.06 -18.07
N ILE A 80 -8.50 -53.21 -17.88
CA ILE A 80 -7.04 -53.27 -18.03
C ILE A 80 -6.66 -53.06 -19.50
N GLY A 81 -6.04 -51.92 -19.76
CA GLY A 81 -5.52 -51.57 -21.07
C GLY A 81 -6.53 -50.88 -21.96
N ASP A 82 -7.69 -50.49 -21.43
CA ASP A 82 -8.45 -49.39 -22.00
C ASP A 82 -7.89 -48.07 -21.46
N GLU A 83 -7.50 -47.19 -22.38
CA GLU A 83 -6.94 -45.88 -22.05
C GLU A 83 -7.98 -44.85 -22.47
N ILE A 84 -8.17 -43.80 -21.67
CA ILE A 84 -9.00 -42.66 -22.08
C ILE A 84 -8.42 -42.10 -23.39
N VAL A 85 -9.19 -42.18 -24.47
CA VAL A 85 -8.72 -41.77 -25.80
C VAL A 85 -9.15 -40.36 -26.17
N LYS A 86 -10.17 -39.81 -25.48
CA LYS A 86 -10.79 -38.54 -25.89
C LYS A 86 -11.49 -37.82 -24.74
N ILE A 87 -11.47 -36.49 -24.82
CA ILE A 87 -12.21 -35.59 -23.93
C ILE A 87 -13.29 -34.86 -24.72
N ASN A 88 -14.52 -34.92 -24.23
CA ASN A 88 -15.68 -34.26 -24.82
C ASN A 88 -16.09 -33.08 -23.93
N ILE A 89 -15.83 -31.85 -24.41
CA ILE A 89 -16.28 -30.63 -23.74
C ILE A 89 -17.80 -30.50 -23.84
N GLN A 90 -18.49 -30.51 -22.71
CA GLN A 90 -19.95 -30.43 -22.63
C GLN A 90 -20.46 -28.98 -22.56
N SER A 91 -19.71 -28.10 -21.90
CA SER A 91 -20.06 -26.69 -21.76
C SER A 91 -18.86 -25.78 -21.99
N GLN A 92 -19.12 -24.56 -22.49
CA GLN A 92 -18.09 -23.53 -22.57
C GLN A 92 -17.92 -22.86 -21.21
N PRO A 93 -16.75 -22.28 -20.91
CA PRO A 93 -16.43 -21.80 -19.59
C PRO A 93 -17.29 -20.60 -19.18
N THR A 94 -17.81 -20.65 -17.96
CA THR A 94 -18.67 -19.62 -17.37
C THR A 94 -18.27 -19.32 -15.94
N PHE A 95 -18.56 -18.12 -15.44
CA PHE A 95 -18.54 -17.81 -14.01
C PHE A 95 -19.96 -17.48 -13.54
N LEU A 96 -20.19 -17.55 -12.22
CA LEU A 96 -21.46 -17.15 -11.62
C LEU A 96 -21.33 -15.75 -11.04
N ASP A 97 -22.20 -14.82 -11.45
CA ASP A 97 -22.23 -13.50 -10.81
C ASP A 97 -22.79 -13.58 -9.37
N ALA A 98 -22.75 -12.48 -8.63
CA ALA A 98 -23.29 -12.38 -7.27
C ALA A 98 -24.81 -12.72 -7.17
N ASN A 99 -25.53 -12.79 -8.28
CA ASN A 99 -26.94 -13.16 -8.36
C ASN A 99 -27.16 -14.63 -8.79
N GLY A 100 -26.08 -15.39 -9.03
CA GLY A 100 -26.12 -16.77 -9.49
C GLY A 100 -26.41 -16.94 -10.98
N VAL A 101 -26.16 -15.90 -11.79
CA VAL A 101 -26.31 -15.95 -13.25
C VAL A 101 -25.01 -16.43 -13.88
N SER A 102 -25.06 -17.49 -14.69
CA SER A 102 -23.92 -17.97 -15.48
C SER A 102 -23.59 -17.01 -16.62
N ILE A 103 -22.38 -16.47 -16.62
CA ILE A 103 -21.87 -15.55 -17.64
C ILE A 103 -20.69 -16.21 -18.37
N PRO A 104 -20.69 -16.29 -19.71
CA PRO A 104 -19.57 -16.84 -20.48
C PRO A 104 -18.28 -16.05 -20.29
N VAL A 105 -17.16 -16.76 -20.10
CA VAL A 105 -15.83 -16.16 -19.91
C VAL A 105 -14.74 -17.05 -20.54
N GLY A 106 -14.10 -16.55 -21.58
CA GLY A 106 -13.13 -17.31 -22.37
C GLY A 106 -13.78 -18.39 -23.24
N SER A 107 -12.97 -19.36 -23.68
CA SER A 107 -13.42 -20.53 -24.44
C SER A 107 -12.49 -21.72 -24.22
N VAL A 108 -13.00 -22.94 -24.33
CA VAL A 108 -12.18 -24.16 -24.28
C VAL A 108 -12.34 -24.95 -25.56
N ALA A 109 -11.23 -25.48 -26.07
CA ALA A 109 -11.19 -26.34 -27.23
C ALA A 109 -10.19 -27.48 -27.02
N ASP A 110 -10.48 -28.64 -27.61
CA ASP A 110 -9.52 -29.72 -27.79
C ASP A 110 -9.00 -29.67 -29.25
N PRO A 111 -7.88 -28.98 -29.52
CA PRO A 111 -7.37 -28.82 -30.87
C PRO A 111 -6.73 -30.09 -31.45
N ASN A 112 -6.37 -31.09 -30.62
CA ASN A 112 -5.61 -32.27 -31.05
C ASN A 112 -6.41 -33.59 -30.94
N GLY A 113 -7.62 -33.56 -30.39
CA GLY A 113 -8.46 -34.74 -30.17
C GLY A 113 -7.94 -35.64 -29.04
N VAL A 114 -6.91 -35.17 -28.33
CA VAL A 114 -6.25 -35.75 -27.17
C VAL A 114 -5.59 -34.59 -26.43
N GLU A 115 -5.38 -34.76 -25.15
CA GLU A 115 -4.76 -33.79 -24.26
C GLU A 115 -3.42 -33.21 -24.69
N PRO A 116 -3.08 -32.00 -24.20
CA PRO A 116 -3.86 -31.17 -23.26
C PRO A 116 -4.95 -30.32 -23.94
N ILE A 117 -6.00 -29.98 -23.21
CA ILE A 117 -7.02 -29.05 -23.69
C ILE A 117 -6.51 -27.61 -23.64
N LEU A 118 -6.95 -26.80 -24.60
CA LEU A 118 -6.61 -25.38 -24.68
C LEU A 118 -7.77 -24.55 -24.16
N TYR A 119 -7.65 -24.05 -22.93
CA TYR A 119 -8.44 -22.90 -22.49
C TYR A 119 -7.99 -21.67 -23.31
N THR A 120 -8.81 -20.64 -23.43
CA THR A 120 -8.47 -19.38 -24.10
C THR A 120 -9.08 -18.27 -23.30
N LEU A 121 -8.23 -17.35 -22.83
CA LEU A 121 -8.63 -16.23 -21.99
C LEU A 121 -9.61 -15.30 -22.74
N PRO A 122 -10.54 -14.65 -22.03
CA PRO A 122 -11.34 -13.59 -22.62
C PRO A 122 -10.45 -12.41 -23.04
N ASN A 123 -10.90 -11.64 -24.03
CA ASN A 123 -10.18 -10.41 -24.43
C ASN A 123 -10.24 -9.33 -23.34
N GLU A 124 -11.30 -9.31 -22.55
CA GLU A 124 -11.53 -8.40 -21.42
C GLU A 124 -12.22 -9.17 -20.30
N TRP A 125 -11.76 -9.01 -19.07
CA TRP A 125 -12.37 -9.64 -17.89
C TRP A 125 -13.60 -8.85 -17.44
N PRO A 126 -14.71 -9.52 -17.09
CA PRO A 126 -15.90 -8.87 -16.54
C PRO A 126 -15.60 -8.18 -15.20
N GLU A 127 -16.17 -6.98 -14.97
CA GLU A 127 -15.94 -6.20 -13.73
C GLU A 127 -16.37 -6.92 -12.44
N ASN A 128 -17.30 -7.87 -12.52
CA ASN A 128 -17.79 -8.66 -11.38
C ASN A 128 -17.23 -10.09 -11.38
N PHE A 129 -16.13 -10.32 -12.09
CA PHE A 129 -15.48 -11.63 -12.09
C PHE A 129 -14.90 -11.92 -10.70
N ASP A 130 -15.19 -13.10 -10.18
CA ASP A 130 -14.89 -13.53 -8.80
C ASP A 130 -13.67 -14.46 -8.73
N GLY A 131 -12.86 -14.51 -9.78
CA GLY A 131 -11.70 -15.40 -9.85
C GLY A 131 -12.05 -16.86 -10.14
N LYS A 132 -13.32 -17.22 -10.37
CA LYS A 132 -13.72 -18.63 -10.58
C LYS A 132 -14.41 -18.86 -11.91
N VAL A 133 -13.87 -19.77 -12.72
CA VAL A 133 -14.48 -20.23 -13.97
C VAL A 133 -14.74 -21.72 -13.91
N THR A 134 -15.89 -22.17 -14.41
CA THR A 134 -16.24 -23.59 -14.50
C THR A 134 -16.71 -24.00 -15.89
N PHE A 135 -16.36 -25.21 -16.29
CA PHE A 135 -16.94 -25.91 -17.44
C PHE A 135 -17.01 -27.42 -17.18
N ASP A 136 -17.88 -28.10 -17.91
CA ASP A 136 -18.11 -29.53 -17.77
C ASP A 136 -17.54 -30.30 -18.95
N TYR A 137 -17.06 -31.51 -18.68
CA TYR A 137 -16.52 -32.42 -19.68
C TYR A 137 -16.92 -33.87 -19.38
N THR A 138 -16.77 -34.75 -20.37
CA THR A 138 -16.81 -36.20 -20.21
C THR A 138 -15.56 -36.80 -20.85
N VAL A 139 -15.14 -37.96 -20.38
CA VAL A 139 -14.08 -38.76 -21.01
C VAL A 139 -14.69 -39.90 -21.81
N GLU A 140 -14.02 -40.33 -22.86
CA GLU A 140 -14.43 -41.43 -23.73
C GLU A 140 -13.27 -42.43 -23.84
N ASP A 141 -13.60 -43.70 -23.62
CA ASP A 141 -12.66 -44.83 -23.71
C ASP A 141 -12.41 -45.28 -25.16
N GLY A 142 -11.56 -46.31 -25.33
CA GLY A 142 -11.20 -46.85 -26.63
C GLY A 142 -12.36 -47.49 -27.41
N ASP A 143 -13.40 -47.92 -26.71
CA ASP A 143 -14.61 -48.54 -27.26
C ASP A 143 -15.75 -47.54 -27.52
N GLY A 144 -15.58 -46.29 -27.10
CA GLY A 144 -16.45 -45.15 -27.36
C GLY A 144 -17.55 -44.96 -26.32
N ILE A 145 -17.44 -45.53 -25.11
CA ILE A 145 -18.35 -45.22 -24.01
C ILE A 145 -17.90 -43.92 -23.33
N GLU A 146 -18.85 -43.01 -23.14
CA GLU A 146 -18.60 -41.73 -22.45
C GLU A 146 -18.89 -41.86 -20.96
N SER A 147 -18.10 -41.21 -20.10
CA SER A 147 -18.32 -41.11 -18.65
C SER A 147 -19.56 -40.28 -18.27
N GLU A 148 -19.91 -40.30 -16.98
CA GLU A 148 -20.71 -39.21 -16.39
C GLU A 148 -19.93 -37.88 -16.42
N PRO A 149 -20.61 -36.72 -16.47
CA PRO A 149 -19.94 -35.43 -16.57
C PRO A 149 -19.20 -35.07 -15.28
N ALA A 150 -18.00 -34.54 -15.45
CA ALA A 150 -17.18 -33.92 -14.40
C ALA A 150 -17.01 -32.43 -14.66
N THR A 151 -16.71 -31.67 -13.61
CA THR A 151 -16.53 -30.22 -13.69
C THR A 151 -15.06 -29.83 -13.49
N VAL A 152 -14.56 -29.01 -14.40
CA VAL A 152 -13.28 -28.30 -14.22
C VAL A 152 -13.53 -26.96 -13.57
N THR A 153 -12.81 -26.67 -12.49
CA THR A 153 -12.74 -25.36 -11.85
C THR A 153 -11.39 -24.71 -12.14
N VAL A 154 -11.41 -23.59 -12.87
CA VAL A 154 -10.25 -22.72 -13.05
C VAL A 154 -10.33 -21.59 -12.03
N LEU A 155 -9.38 -21.53 -11.11
CA LEU A 155 -9.18 -20.37 -10.24
C LEU A 155 -8.21 -19.41 -10.94
N VAL A 156 -8.64 -18.17 -11.14
CA VAL A 156 -7.89 -17.15 -11.85
C VAL A 156 -7.59 -16.01 -10.89
N ASN A 157 -6.30 -15.81 -10.62
CA ASN A 157 -5.80 -14.73 -9.77
C ASN A 157 -4.48 -14.18 -10.35
N ASP A 158 -4.29 -12.86 -10.35
CA ASP A 158 -2.98 -12.25 -10.62
C ASP A 158 -2.30 -11.89 -9.28
N PRO A 159 -1.06 -12.35 -9.05
CA PRO A 159 -0.32 -11.96 -7.85
C PRO A 159 -0.14 -10.44 -7.74
N PRO A 160 -0.01 -9.89 -6.53
CA PRO A 160 0.19 -8.47 -6.33
C PRO A 160 1.52 -8.00 -6.94
N VAL A 161 1.58 -6.73 -7.33
CA VAL A 161 2.77 -6.08 -7.86
C VAL A 161 3.37 -5.17 -6.79
N ALA A 162 4.54 -5.55 -6.30
CA ALA A 162 5.36 -4.73 -5.40
C ALA A 162 6.41 -3.95 -6.21
N ASN A 163 6.56 -2.65 -5.92
CA ASN A 163 7.47 -1.73 -6.60
C ASN A 163 8.59 -1.26 -5.68
N ASP A 164 9.77 -0.97 -6.23
CA ASP A 164 10.88 -0.47 -5.40
C ASP A 164 10.59 0.91 -4.82
N ASP A 165 10.91 1.10 -3.54
CA ASP A 165 10.72 2.34 -2.80
C ASP A 165 12.03 3.05 -2.49
N SER A 166 11.95 4.37 -2.27
CA SER A 166 13.07 5.17 -1.79
C SER A 166 12.62 6.16 -0.72
N VAL A 167 13.35 6.19 0.40
CA VAL A 167 13.02 7.05 1.53
C VAL A 167 14.26 7.68 2.15
N GLU A 168 14.16 8.95 2.52
CA GLU A 168 15.19 9.63 3.31
C GLU A 168 14.89 9.52 4.81
N VAL A 169 15.91 9.25 5.61
CA VAL A 169 15.85 9.19 7.07
C VAL A 169 16.97 10.05 7.64
N TYR A 170 16.73 10.73 8.75
CA TYR A 170 17.77 11.49 9.42
C TYR A 170 18.49 10.66 10.46
N LYS A 171 19.80 10.88 10.55
CA LYS A 171 20.67 10.24 11.55
C LYS A 171 20.06 10.31 12.95
N ASN A 172 20.13 9.18 13.67
CA ASN A 172 19.64 9.01 15.04
C ASN A 172 18.13 9.25 15.24
N GLN A 173 17.34 9.31 14.17
CA GLN A 173 15.88 9.47 14.24
C GLN A 173 15.19 8.25 13.64
N GLN A 174 14.23 7.69 14.37
CA GLN A 174 13.36 6.65 13.82
C GLN A 174 12.37 7.27 12.82
N LYS A 175 12.00 6.51 11.79
CA LYS A 175 10.96 6.89 10.83
C LYS A 175 10.02 5.71 10.60
N ILE A 176 8.72 5.99 10.60
CA ILE A 176 7.70 5.06 10.14
C ILE A 176 7.63 5.19 8.62
N ILE A 177 7.76 4.08 7.93
CA ILE A 177 7.73 3.94 6.49
C ILE A 177 6.49 3.12 6.16
N ASP A 178 5.55 3.74 5.46
CA ASP A 178 4.49 3.03 4.77
C ASP A 178 5.05 2.59 3.43
N VAL A 179 5.22 1.28 3.27
CA VAL A 179 5.81 0.65 2.08
C VAL A 179 4.73 0.46 1.02
N ILE A 180 3.52 0.06 1.44
CA ILE A 180 2.45 -0.32 0.53
C ILE A 180 1.93 0.91 -0.23
N GLN A 181 1.74 2.05 0.46
CA GLN A 181 1.16 3.32 -0.08
C GLN A 181 0.08 3.11 -1.17
N ALA A 182 -0.72 2.04 -1.04
CA ALA A 182 -1.56 1.57 -2.13
C ALA A 182 -2.89 2.34 -2.14
N GLU A 183 -3.20 2.91 -3.30
CA GLU A 183 -4.57 2.98 -3.78
C GLU A 183 -4.70 1.90 -4.86
N ASN A 184 -5.86 1.23 -4.99
CA ASN A 184 -6.18 0.19 -6.00
C ASN A 184 -6.14 0.72 -7.45
N THR A 185 -5.08 1.43 -7.81
CA THR A 185 -4.88 2.12 -9.08
C THR A 185 -3.43 1.90 -9.48
N SER A 186 -3.21 1.46 -10.71
CA SER A 186 -1.88 1.31 -11.33
C SER A 186 -1.25 2.70 -11.54
N TYR A 187 -0.87 3.38 -10.46
CA TYR A 187 -0.09 4.61 -10.50
C TYR A 187 1.39 4.26 -10.33
N SER A 188 2.24 4.88 -11.14
CA SER A 188 3.67 4.56 -11.19
C SER A 188 4.31 4.77 -9.82
N GLY A 189 4.83 3.68 -9.24
CA GLY A 189 5.59 3.70 -7.98
C GLY A 189 4.79 3.35 -6.72
N HIS A 190 3.53 2.92 -6.83
CA HIS A 190 2.79 2.34 -5.70
C HIS A 190 2.60 0.84 -5.90
N ASP A 191 2.50 0.11 -4.80
CA ASP A 191 2.12 -1.30 -4.83
C ASP A 191 0.64 -1.44 -5.16
N TYR A 192 0.28 -2.45 -5.94
CA TYR A 192 -1.11 -2.69 -6.31
C TYR A 192 -1.39 -4.16 -6.61
N ASP A 193 -2.67 -4.51 -6.53
CA ASP A 193 -3.23 -5.76 -7.01
C ASP A 193 -4.38 -5.40 -7.97
N VAL A 194 -4.45 -6.09 -9.12
CA VAL A 194 -5.43 -5.82 -10.18
C VAL A 194 -6.71 -6.65 -10.04
N ASP A 195 -6.67 -7.71 -9.23
CA ASP A 195 -7.76 -8.67 -8.98
C ASP A 195 -8.37 -8.49 -7.62
N GLY A 196 -7.51 -8.21 -6.65
CA GLY A 196 -7.81 -8.43 -5.25
C GLY A 196 -7.26 -7.30 -4.40
N THR A 197 -6.82 -7.67 -3.20
CA THR A 197 -6.34 -6.72 -2.20
C THR A 197 -5.09 -7.23 -1.51
N ILE A 198 -4.14 -6.33 -1.25
CA ILE A 198 -2.90 -6.66 -0.53
C ILE A 198 -3.22 -6.93 0.95
N GLU A 199 -3.20 -8.20 1.34
CA GLU A 199 -3.55 -8.64 2.69
C GLU A 199 -2.35 -8.79 3.63
N GLN A 200 -1.15 -9.03 3.09
CA GLN A 200 0.05 -9.22 3.90
C GLN A 200 1.28 -8.53 3.31
N LEU A 201 2.10 -8.00 4.21
CA LEU A 201 3.48 -7.58 3.93
C LEU A 201 4.42 -8.44 4.76
N THR A 202 5.45 -8.99 4.12
CA THR A 202 6.48 -9.80 4.77
C THR A 202 7.86 -9.24 4.46
N ILE A 203 8.66 -9.00 5.50
CA ILE A 203 10.07 -8.65 5.32
C ILE A 203 10.90 -9.91 5.09
N ILE A 204 11.50 -10.00 3.91
CA ILE A 204 12.30 -11.16 3.49
C ILE A 204 13.80 -10.96 3.72
N ALA A 205 14.25 -9.71 3.78
CA ALA A 205 15.63 -9.35 4.06
C ALA A 205 15.68 -8.03 4.83
N TYR A 206 16.23 -8.09 6.04
CA TYR A 206 16.40 -6.93 6.91
C TYR A 206 17.68 -6.14 6.57
N PRO A 207 17.76 -4.85 6.94
CA PRO A 207 18.99 -4.08 6.82
C PRO A 207 20.15 -4.71 7.59
N ASP A 208 21.38 -4.38 7.17
CA ASP A 208 22.56 -4.70 7.98
C ASP A 208 22.38 -4.08 9.38
N PRO A 209 22.55 -4.84 10.47
CA PRO A 209 22.38 -4.32 11.83
C PRO A 209 23.32 -3.15 12.17
N THR A 210 24.41 -2.98 11.42
CA THR A 210 25.32 -1.83 11.54
C THR A 210 24.78 -0.56 10.89
N HIS A 211 23.77 -0.67 10.02
CA HIS A 211 23.09 0.45 9.36
C HIS A 211 21.82 0.86 10.11
N GLY A 212 21.10 -0.10 10.71
CA GLY A 212 19.93 0.18 11.53
C GLY A 212 19.13 -1.06 11.92
N LEU A 213 18.07 -0.83 12.68
CA LEU A 213 17.07 -1.83 13.06
C LEU A 213 15.76 -1.52 12.35
N LEU A 214 15.12 -2.56 11.81
CA LEU A 214 13.78 -2.48 11.23
C LEU A 214 12.81 -3.31 12.09
N VAL A 215 11.62 -2.75 12.35
CA VAL A 215 10.55 -3.42 13.10
C VAL A 215 9.26 -3.30 12.31
N GLU A 216 8.58 -4.41 12.06
CA GLU A 216 7.26 -4.45 11.45
C GLU A 216 6.18 -4.03 12.45
N ASN A 217 5.27 -3.15 12.02
CA ASN A 217 4.15 -2.68 12.82
C ASN A 217 2.87 -3.47 12.48
N PRO A 218 1.91 -3.60 13.42
CA PRO A 218 0.66 -4.34 13.17
C PRO A 218 -0.23 -3.78 12.05
N ASP A 219 0.00 -2.54 11.63
CA ASP A 219 -0.76 -1.83 10.60
C ASP A 219 -0.12 -1.96 9.20
N LYS A 220 0.78 -2.94 9.00
CA LYS A 220 1.53 -3.20 7.76
C LYS A 220 2.56 -2.10 7.40
N THR A 221 2.80 -1.13 8.28
CA THR A 221 3.93 -0.20 8.14
C THR A 221 5.20 -0.78 8.78
N VAL A 222 6.37 -0.18 8.50
CA VAL A 222 7.63 -0.56 9.13
C VAL A 222 8.31 0.62 9.80
N THR A 223 8.85 0.41 10.99
CA THR A 223 9.65 1.40 11.70
C THR A 223 11.12 1.13 11.48
N PHE A 224 11.83 2.05 10.82
CA PHE A 224 13.29 2.00 10.68
C PHE A 224 13.95 2.93 11.70
N THR A 225 14.92 2.40 12.44
CA THR A 225 15.76 3.14 13.38
C THR A 225 17.22 3.03 12.93
N PRO A 226 17.84 4.09 12.39
CA PRO A 226 19.25 4.08 12.04
C PRO A 226 20.14 3.70 13.23
N ALA A 227 21.23 3.01 12.96
CA ALA A 227 22.25 2.76 13.98
C ALA A 227 22.85 4.09 14.46
N GLN A 228 23.33 4.12 15.71
CA GLN A 228 23.87 5.33 16.30
C GLN A 228 25.01 5.91 15.44
N ASP A 229 24.88 7.18 15.09
CA ASP A 229 25.82 7.94 14.27
C ASP A 229 26.03 7.43 12.83
N TYR A 230 25.16 6.53 12.35
CA TYR A 230 25.20 6.03 10.98
C TYR A 230 24.77 7.10 9.95
N LEU A 231 25.45 7.08 8.80
CA LEU A 231 25.18 7.89 7.62
C LEU A 231 25.44 7.04 6.37
N GLY A 232 24.58 7.16 5.37
CA GLY A 232 24.67 6.43 4.12
C GLY A 232 23.48 5.52 3.84
N ALA A 233 23.63 4.68 2.82
CA ALA A 233 22.54 3.87 2.29
C ALA A 233 22.31 2.58 3.11
N ALA A 234 21.08 2.39 3.56
CA ALA A 234 20.56 1.13 4.05
C ALA A 234 19.50 0.60 3.08
N GLU A 235 19.26 -0.70 3.09
CA GLU A 235 18.21 -1.32 2.26
C GLU A 235 17.53 -2.44 3.03
N PHE A 236 16.27 -2.71 2.69
CA PHE A 236 15.59 -3.94 3.06
C PHE A 236 14.72 -4.40 1.90
N LYS A 237 14.31 -5.66 1.92
CA LYS A 237 13.44 -6.24 0.89
C LYS A 237 12.17 -6.77 1.50
N TYR A 238 11.09 -6.65 0.76
CA TYR A 238 9.78 -7.10 1.16
C TYR A 238 9.09 -7.87 0.03
N GLN A 239 8.05 -8.59 0.41
CA GLN A 239 7.16 -9.30 -0.48
C GLN A 239 5.74 -9.12 0.04
N LEU A 240 4.80 -9.00 -0.89
CA LEU A 240 3.37 -8.85 -0.60
C LEU A 240 2.64 -10.16 -0.88
N ALA A 241 1.52 -10.36 -0.20
CA ALA A 241 0.56 -11.39 -0.54
C ALA A 241 -0.84 -10.79 -0.65
N ASP A 242 -1.61 -11.27 -1.61
CA ASP A 242 -3.02 -10.90 -1.81
C ASP A 242 -3.97 -11.71 -0.89
N ASP A 243 -5.27 -11.54 -1.08
CA ASP A 243 -6.32 -12.24 -0.34
C ASP A 243 -6.47 -13.73 -0.70
N ASP A 244 -5.88 -14.17 -1.82
CA ASP A 244 -5.80 -15.58 -2.23
C ASP A 244 -4.49 -16.25 -1.78
N GLY A 245 -3.53 -15.47 -1.31
CA GLY A 245 -2.25 -15.90 -0.77
C GLY A 245 -1.14 -16.01 -1.83
N ASP A 246 -1.36 -15.52 -3.04
CA ASP A 246 -0.32 -15.45 -4.06
C ASP A 246 0.66 -14.32 -3.75
N LEU A 247 1.93 -14.55 -4.09
CA LEU A 247 3.04 -13.70 -3.67
C LEU A 247 3.51 -12.80 -4.79
N SER A 248 3.79 -11.54 -4.46
CA SER A 248 4.44 -10.61 -5.39
C SER A 248 5.87 -11.03 -5.73
N GLU A 249 6.42 -10.43 -6.77
CA GLU A 249 7.87 -10.33 -6.90
C GLU A 249 8.47 -9.56 -5.71
N ILE A 250 9.76 -9.79 -5.48
CA ILE A 250 10.50 -9.16 -4.38
C ILE A 250 10.82 -7.71 -4.75
N ALA A 251 10.40 -6.77 -3.91
CA ALA A 251 10.73 -5.35 -4.03
C ALA A 251 11.76 -4.92 -2.99
N THR A 252 12.49 -3.85 -3.31
CA THR A 252 13.58 -3.28 -2.49
C THR A 252 13.21 -1.88 -2.02
N VAL A 253 13.35 -1.63 -0.72
CA VAL A 253 13.28 -0.27 -0.15
C VAL A 253 14.69 0.25 0.07
N SER A 254 15.04 1.34 -0.62
CA SER A 254 16.29 2.07 -0.46
C SER A 254 16.13 3.19 0.56
N ILE A 255 16.96 3.20 1.61
CA ILE A 255 16.95 4.20 2.67
C ILE A 255 18.24 5.00 2.60
N ASP A 256 18.16 6.32 2.41
CA ASP A 256 19.32 7.21 2.53
C ASP A 256 19.32 7.88 3.91
N VAL A 257 20.32 7.55 4.74
CA VAL A 257 20.50 8.13 6.07
C VAL A 257 21.38 9.37 5.99
N LEU A 258 20.74 10.53 6.11
CA LEU A 258 21.36 11.84 5.92
C LEU A 258 21.55 12.56 7.26
N LEU A 259 22.41 13.58 7.24
CA LEU A 259 22.43 14.57 8.32
C LEU A 259 21.13 15.36 8.31
N ASP A 260 20.59 15.65 9.48
CA ASP A 260 19.45 16.55 9.60
C ASP A 260 19.87 17.95 9.11
N PRO A 261 19.19 18.53 8.09
CA PRO A 261 19.50 19.88 7.63
C PRO A 261 19.22 20.95 8.69
N ILE A 262 18.38 20.67 9.69
CA ILE A 262 18.02 21.57 10.79
C ILE A 262 18.05 20.75 12.10
N PRO A 263 19.26 20.36 12.59
CA PRO A 263 19.41 19.43 13.72
C PRO A 263 18.88 19.97 15.06
N TRP A 264 18.52 21.25 15.08
CA TRP A 264 17.98 21.97 16.23
C TRP A 264 16.45 22.01 16.24
N HIS A 265 15.78 21.44 15.24
CA HIS A 265 14.31 21.37 15.19
C HIS A 265 13.80 20.06 15.81
N ASN A 266 12.70 20.12 16.58
CA ASN A 266 12.01 18.90 17.02
C ASN A 266 11.14 18.37 15.89
N ARG A 267 11.63 17.41 15.11
CA ARG A 267 10.83 16.78 14.04
C ARG A 267 9.68 15.92 14.56
N GLY A 268 9.73 15.46 15.81
CA GLY A 268 8.64 14.71 16.43
C GLY A 268 7.45 15.60 16.76
N ASN A 269 7.72 16.83 17.22
CA ASN A 269 6.73 17.88 17.40
C ASN A 269 7.42 19.25 17.54
N GLY A 270 7.49 20.03 16.46
CA GLY A 270 8.22 21.29 16.42
C GLY A 270 7.74 22.35 17.42
N MET A 271 6.53 22.19 17.95
CA MET A 271 5.93 23.11 18.93
C MET A 271 6.15 22.67 20.39
N ASP A 272 6.55 21.42 20.63
CA ASP A 272 6.98 20.94 21.95
C ASP A 272 8.48 21.20 22.10
N VAL A 273 8.77 22.40 22.59
CA VAL A 273 10.12 22.94 22.72
C VAL A 273 10.83 22.32 23.91
N ASN A 274 10.09 22.05 24.98
CA ASN A 274 10.63 21.57 26.24
C ASN A 274 10.76 20.02 26.31
N GLY A 275 10.14 19.31 25.36
CA GLY A 275 10.22 17.86 25.19
C GLY A 275 9.36 17.06 26.16
N ASP A 276 8.33 17.66 26.78
CA ASP A 276 7.43 16.99 27.74
C ASP A 276 6.25 16.27 27.09
N THR A 277 6.25 16.16 25.75
CA THR A 277 5.21 15.58 24.89
C THR A 277 3.93 16.39 24.78
N LYS A 278 3.90 17.63 25.32
CA LYS A 278 2.73 18.51 25.27
C LYS A 278 3.10 19.87 24.70
N VAL A 279 2.22 20.41 23.87
CA VAL A 279 2.31 21.82 23.48
C VAL A 279 1.54 22.64 24.50
N SER A 280 2.24 23.50 25.23
CA SER A 280 1.70 24.28 26.33
C SER A 280 2.23 25.72 26.31
N PRO A 281 1.66 26.64 27.12
CA PRO A 281 2.24 27.98 27.26
C PRO A 281 3.69 27.98 27.73
N ILE A 282 4.16 26.90 28.37
CA ILE A 282 5.55 26.77 28.80
C ILE A 282 6.47 26.76 27.58
N ASP A 283 6.11 26.10 26.48
CA ASP A 283 6.95 26.01 25.28
C ASP A 283 7.22 27.39 24.66
N ALA A 284 6.18 28.23 24.56
CA ALA A 284 6.33 29.62 24.14
C ALA A 284 7.18 30.42 25.13
N LEU A 285 7.01 30.22 26.44
CA LEU A 285 7.79 30.91 27.47
C LEU A 285 9.26 30.49 27.48
N VAL A 286 9.60 29.25 27.15
CA VAL A 286 10.99 28.81 27.03
C VAL A 286 11.68 29.58 25.91
N ILE A 287 11.04 29.72 24.74
CA ILE A 287 11.58 30.53 23.63
C ILE A 287 11.71 31.99 24.05
N ILE A 288 10.67 32.59 24.67
CA ILE A 288 10.72 33.99 25.12
C ILE A 288 11.85 34.20 26.16
N SER A 289 12.03 33.25 27.09
CA SER A 289 13.09 33.31 28.08
C SER A 289 14.47 33.26 27.42
N GLU A 290 14.66 32.39 26.44
CA GLU A 290 15.89 32.31 25.66
C GLU A 290 16.16 33.62 24.92
N LEU A 291 15.15 34.19 24.25
CA LEU A 291 15.26 35.46 23.55
C LEU A 291 15.57 36.63 24.50
N ASN A 292 15.08 36.59 25.74
CA ASN A 292 15.42 37.60 26.75
C ASN A 292 16.90 37.51 27.19
N GLU A 293 17.49 36.31 27.16
CA GLU A 293 18.89 36.12 27.53
C GLU A 293 19.85 36.45 26.38
N LYS A 294 19.52 36.03 25.14
CA LYS A 294 20.45 36.06 24.00
C LYS A 294 20.01 36.97 22.85
N GLY A 295 18.79 37.49 22.86
CA GLY A 295 18.17 38.14 21.70
C GLY A 295 17.84 37.14 20.59
N SER A 296 17.44 37.63 19.42
CA SER A 296 17.29 36.79 18.22
C SER A 296 18.65 36.42 17.63
N TYR A 297 18.82 35.17 17.23
CA TYR A 297 20.09 34.68 16.69
C TYR A 297 19.91 33.58 15.64
N LEU A 298 20.89 33.47 14.73
CA LEU A 298 21.00 32.35 13.80
C LEU A 298 21.58 31.15 14.55
N LEU A 299 20.98 29.97 14.40
CA LEU A 299 21.50 28.75 15.02
C LEU A 299 22.87 28.39 14.43
N PRO A 300 23.90 28.14 15.26
CA PRO A 300 25.21 27.73 14.76
C PRO A 300 25.20 26.31 14.22
N VAL A 301 26.08 26.01 13.27
CA VAL A 301 26.46 24.64 12.91
C VAL A 301 27.51 24.17 13.94
N GLU A 302 27.08 23.30 14.86
CA GLU A 302 27.83 22.61 15.92
C GLU A 302 28.28 23.37 17.20
N THR A 303 28.10 22.65 18.33
CA THR A 303 28.76 22.72 19.67
C THR A 303 28.05 23.28 20.91
N ALA A 304 26.74 23.59 20.90
CA ALA A 304 26.07 24.10 22.11
C ALA A 304 25.32 23.02 22.93
N THR A 305 25.58 22.98 24.23
CA THR A 305 24.71 22.34 25.24
C THR A 305 23.94 23.40 26.03
N PRO A 306 22.63 23.19 26.32
CA PRO A 306 21.78 22.16 25.73
C PRO A 306 21.26 22.60 24.36
N PRO A 307 21.17 21.72 23.34
CA PRO A 307 20.45 21.99 22.11
C PRO A 307 18.98 22.19 22.45
N PRO A 308 18.37 23.31 22.08
CA PRO A 308 16.97 23.50 22.32
C PRO A 308 16.18 23.47 21.01
N PHE A 309 15.01 22.87 21.05
CA PHE A 309 14.09 22.79 19.92
C PHE A 309 13.38 24.14 19.68
N PHE A 310 14.13 25.20 19.44
CA PHE A 310 13.61 26.58 19.45
C PHE A 310 13.15 27.12 18.10
N ASP A 311 13.69 26.62 17.00
CA ASP A 311 13.29 27.03 15.66
C ASP A 311 12.02 26.27 15.25
N VAL A 312 10.86 26.76 15.67
CA VAL A 312 9.56 26.10 15.45
C VAL A 312 9.14 26.21 13.99
N ASN A 313 9.51 27.31 13.33
CA ASN A 313 9.09 27.63 11.96
C ASN A 313 10.08 27.17 10.88
N GLN A 314 11.19 26.55 11.26
CA GLN A 314 12.23 25.97 10.39
C GLN A 314 12.94 27.01 9.50
N ASN A 315 13.05 28.26 9.95
CA ASN A 315 13.72 29.32 9.20
C ASN A 315 15.24 29.41 9.48
N GLY A 316 15.76 28.60 10.42
CA GLY A 316 17.15 28.57 10.85
C GLY A 316 17.51 29.62 11.91
N TYR A 317 16.55 30.44 12.35
CA TYR A 317 16.69 31.45 13.38
C TYR A 317 15.87 31.06 14.61
N VAL A 318 16.31 31.56 15.76
CA VAL A 318 15.46 31.62 16.96
C VAL A 318 15.05 33.07 17.12
N ASP A 319 13.77 33.36 16.88
CA ASP A 319 13.20 34.70 16.95
C ASP A 319 11.79 34.73 17.55
N SER A 320 11.22 35.93 17.67
CA SER A 320 9.87 36.09 18.27
C SER A 320 8.77 35.36 17.48
N GLY A 321 8.98 35.11 16.19
CA GLY A 321 8.09 34.35 15.33
C GLY A 321 7.89 32.92 15.81
N ASP A 322 8.92 32.26 16.34
CA ASP A 322 8.83 30.90 16.87
C ASP A 322 7.87 30.81 18.07
N ALA A 323 8.00 31.74 19.02
CA ALA A 323 7.09 31.83 20.16
C ALA A 323 5.65 32.16 19.71
N ILE A 324 5.50 33.02 18.69
CA ILE A 324 4.19 33.39 18.14
C ILE A 324 3.49 32.17 17.50
N VAL A 325 4.22 31.28 16.82
CA VAL A 325 3.63 30.06 16.24
C VAL A 325 2.97 29.21 17.32
N ILE A 326 3.65 29.00 18.44
CA ILE A 326 3.12 28.22 19.58
C ILE A 326 1.92 28.93 20.20
N ILE A 327 2.01 30.24 20.45
CA ILE A 327 0.90 31.02 21.03
C ILE A 327 -0.33 30.96 20.13
N ASN A 328 -0.16 31.10 18.82
CA ASN A 328 -1.25 31.00 17.86
C ASN A 328 -1.86 29.60 17.84
N HIS A 329 -1.04 28.56 17.90
CA HIS A 329 -1.51 27.18 17.99
C HIS A 329 -2.36 26.95 19.26
N LEU A 330 -1.88 27.41 20.42
CA LEU A 330 -2.60 27.30 21.69
C LEU A 330 -3.93 28.08 21.66
N ASN A 331 -3.92 29.30 21.11
CA ASN A 331 -5.13 30.11 20.96
C ASN A 331 -6.16 29.48 20.01
N ALA A 332 -5.69 28.80 18.96
CA ALA A 332 -6.55 28.08 18.02
C ALA A 332 -7.20 26.84 18.65
N LEU A 333 -6.47 26.09 19.48
CA LEU A 333 -6.99 24.92 20.20
C LEU A 333 -7.93 25.30 21.36
N ALA A 334 -7.74 26.46 21.97
CA ALA A 334 -8.50 26.87 23.13
C ALA A 334 -9.97 27.25 22.84
N ASN A 335 -10.44 27.29 21.59
CA ASN A 335 -11.80 27.79 21.25
C ASN A 335 -12.14 29.17 21.88
N GLY A 336 -11.15 29.97 22.26
CA GLY A 336 -11.34 31.21 23.03
C GLY A 336 -11.51 31.05 24.55
N GLU A 337 -11.43 29.84 25.10
CA GLU A 337 -11.37 29.56 26.54
C GLU A 337 -9.95 29.10 26.91
N GLY A 338 -9.05 30.08 27.04
CA GLY A 338 -7.81 29.84 27.76
C GLY A 338 -8.15 29.42 29.20
N GLU A 339 -7.42 28.44 29.72
CA GLU A 339 -7.45 28.08 31.14
C GLU A 339 -7.00 29.29 31.96
N PHE A 340 -7.96 30.17 32.27
CA PHE A 340 -7.81 31.16 33.31
C PHE A 340 -7.73 30.35 34.60
N VAL A 341 -6.54 30.27 35.18
CA VAL A 341 -6.45 30.08 36.63
C VAL A 341 -7.14 31.30 37.22
N GLU A 342 -8.41 31.14 37.59
CA GLU A 342 -9.16 32.11 38.39
C GLU A 342 -8.23 32.57 39.52
N PRO A 343 -7.79 33.83 39.56
CA PRO A 343 -6.87 34.27 40.59
C PRO A 343 -7.62 34.12 41.91
N THR A 344 -7.23 33.13 42.72
CA THR A 344 -7.67 33.03 44.10
C THR A 344 -7.23 34.31 44.78
N ALA A 345 -8.18 35.25 44.90
CA ALA A 345 -8.16 36.51 45.62
C ALA A 345 -6.79 36.94 46.15
N MET A 346 -5.89 37.34 45.27
CA MET A 346 -4.75 38.15 45.67
C MET A 346 -5.25 39.60 45.67
N ASP A 347 -5.42 40.17 46.85
CA ASP A 347 -5.88 41.54 47.03
C ASP A 347 -4.85 42.52 46.45
N ILE A 348 -5.03 42.87 45.18
CA ILE A 348 -4.17 43.79 44.40
C ILE A 348 -4.28 45.25 44.86
N SER A 349 -5.14 45.57 45.84
CA SER A 349 -5.21 46.91 46.40
C SER A 349 -3.95 47.28 47.18
N GLU A 350 -3.35 46.33 47.92
CA GLU A 350 -2.08 46.56 48.64
C GLU A 350 -0.90 46.68 47.67
N VAL A 351 -0.89 45.93 46.56
CA VAL A 351 0.19 45.98 45.56
C VAL A 351 0.15 47.27 44.75
N SER A 352 -1.05 47.77 44.42
CA SER A 352 -1.22 49.04 43.71
C SER A 352 -0.84 50.24 44.57
N GLN A 353 -1.12 50.21 45.88
CA GLN A 353 -0.73 51.30 46.78
C GLN A 353 0.81 51.32 46.99
N LYS A 354 1.44 50.15 47.03
CA LYS A 354 2.90 50.02 47.14
C LYS A 354 3.63 50.42 45.85
N ALA A 355 3.03 50.22 44.68
CA ALA A 355 3.56 50.71 43.40
C ALA A 355 3.44 52.24 43.26
N LEU A 356 2.39 52.84 43.83
CA LEU A 356 2.23 54.30 43.89
C LEU A 356 3.23 54.96 44.86
N ASP A 357 3.53 54.35 46.00
CA ASP A 357 4.51 54.88 46.96
C ASP A 357 5.97 54.76 46.47
N VAL A 358 6.27 53.82 45.57
CA VAL A 358 7.61 53.67 44.94
C VAL A 358 7.82 54.71 43.83
N GLY A 359 6.75 55.34 43.32
CA GLY A 359 6.82 56.40 42.30
C GLY A 359 7.41 57.73 42.78
N GLU A 360 7.54 57.98 44.08
CA GLU A 360 8.12 59.22 44.62
C GLU A 360 9.59 59.12 45.06
N THR A 361 10.24 57.96 44.96
CA THR A 361 11.66 57.82 45.35
C THR A 361 12.55 57.40 44.19
N HIS A 362 13.02 58.41 43.46
CA HIS A 362 14.24 58.48 42.65
C HIS A 362 14.87 57.17 42.15
N ALA A 363 14.80 56.94 40.84
CA ALA A 363 15.91 56.39 40.06
C ALA A 363 15.86 56.91 38.62
N ASN A 364 16.72 57.90 38.35
CA ASN A 364 17.06 58.39 37.04
C ASN A 364 17.83 57.30 36.27
N ASN A 365 17.12 56.53 35.44
CA ASN A 365 17.71 55.52 34.55
C ASN A 365 17.39 55.83 33.08
N GLY A 366 17.72 57.05 32.63
CA GLY A 366 18.26 57.30 31.28
C GLY A 366 17.49 56.89 30.02
N PHE A 367 16.24 56.44 30.06
CA PHE A 367 15.46 56.22 28.84
C PHE A 367 14.72 57.50 28.44
N ALA A 368 15.26 58.16 27.41
CA ALA A 368 14.64 59.30 26.77
C ALA A 368 13.25 58.92 26.21
N VAL A 369 12.27 59.69 26.64
CA VAL A 369 10.88 59.66 26.19
C VAL A 369 10.83 60.22 24.78
N ASP A 370 10.73 59.35 23.78
CA ASP A 370 10.50 59.77 22.39
C ASP A 370 9.63 58.79 21.58
N ASN A 371 8.62 58.17 22.23
CA ASN A 371 7.67 57.32 21.50
C ASN A 371 6.24 57.31 22.06
N LEU A 372 5.76 58.45 22.53
CA LEU A 372 4.35 58.65 22.90
C LEU A 372 3.79 59.96 22.32
N GLN A 373 3.91 60.13 20.99
CA GLN A 373 3.08 61.07 20.22
C GLN A 373 2.75 60.54 18.82
N THR A 374 1.85 59.57 18.73
CA THR A 374 1.16 59.21 17.47
C THR A 374 -0.34 59.14 17.67
N PHE A 375 -0.93 60.28 18.07
CA PHE A 375 -2.35 60.58 17.92
C PHE A 375 -2.56 61.96 17.26
N GLY A 376 -1.77 62.26 16.23
CA GLY A 376 -1.85 63.53 15.48
C GLY A 376 -1.57 63.47 13.98
N LEU A 377 -1.22 62.30 13.42
CA LEU A 377 -0.77 62.19 12.02
C LEU A 377 -1.89 61.97 10.98
N SER A 378 -3.16 61.87 11.38
CA SER A 378 -4.27 61.71 10.42
C SER A 378 -4.91 63.03 9.95
N GLN A 379 -4.52 64.19 10.51
CA GLN A 379 -5.00 65.50 10.05
C GLN A 379 -3.98 66.28 9.22
N VAL A 380 -2.67 66.05 9.41
CA VAL A 380 -1.61 66.76 8.65
C VAL A 380 -1.41 66.20 7.24
N ARG A 381 -1.90 64.97 6.96
CA ARG A 381 -1.76 64.35 5.63
C ARG A 381 -2.76 64.84 4.59
N SER A 382 -3.75 65.66 4.96
CA SER A 382 -4.73 66.21 4.02
C SER A 382 -4.35 67.61 3.52
N GLU A 383 -3.75 68.46 4.37
CA GLU A 383 -3.39 69.85 3.97
C GLU A 383 -2.13 69.89 3.10
N ILE A 384 -1.15 69.00 3.31
CA ILE A 384 0.09 68.96 2.51
C ILE A 384 -0.12 68.34 1.13
N ILE A 385 -1.14 67.48 0.94
CA ILE A 385 -1.40 66.83 -0.36
C ILE A 385 -2.16 67.76 -1.31
N GLU A 386 -3.00 68.67 -0.82
CA GLU A 386 -3.65 69.68 -1.69
C GLU A 386 -2.66 70.76 -2.16
N GLU A 387 -1.69 71.17 -1.32
CA GLU A 387 -0.67 72.17 -1.70
C GLU A 387 0.34 71.62 -2.73
N LEU A 388 0.69 70.33 -2.64
CA LEU A 388 1.60 69.66 -3.60
C LEU A 388 0.96 69.35 -4.96
N ILE A 389 -0.38 69.31 -5.05
CA ILE A 389 -1.08 69.09 -6.32
C ILE A 389 -1.18 70.38 -7.13
N ASP A 390 -1.34 71.53 -6.48
CA ASP A 390 -1.33 72.84 -7.17
C ASP A 390 0.09 73.21 -7.66
N GLU A 391 1.14 72.86 -6.92
CA GLU A 391 2.54 73.13 -7.33
C GLU A 391 2.99 72.24 -8.50
N LEU A 392 2.52 70.98 -8.58
CA LEU A 392 2.79 70.11 -9.73
C LEU A 392 1.98 70.48 -10.99
N ALA A 393 0.83 71.13 -10.85
CA ALA A 393 0.00 71.54 -11.98
C ALA A 393 0.58 72.76 -12.73
N ASP A 394 1.25 73.67 -12.03
CA ASP A 394 1.96 74.80 -12.64
C ASP A 394 3.29 74.35 -13.29
N GLU A 395 4.04 73.41 -12.69
CA GLU A 395 5.32 72.94 -13.25
C GLU A 395 5.16 72.06 -14.51
N VAL A 396 4.02 71.41 -14.70
CA VAL A 396 3.72 70.63 -15.92
C VAL A 396 3.21 71.52 -17.08
N SER A 397 2.71 72.73 -16.78
CA SER A 397 2.29 73.68 -17.82
C SER A 397 3.46 74.46 -18.44
N GLU A 398 4.65 74.48 -17.81
CA GLU A 398 5.81 75.27 -18.26
C GLU A 398 6.85 74.43 -19.05
N VAL A 399 6.64 73.12 -19.21
CA VAL A 399 7.52 72.21 -20.00
C VAL A 399 6.87 71.78 -21.33
N LEU A 400 5.81 72.49 -21.76
CA LEU A 400 5.24 72.38 -23.12
C LEU A 400 5.64 73.54 -24.05
N GLU A 401 6.83 74.12 -23.87
CA GLU A 401 7.45 75.00 -24.87
C GLU A 401 8.96 74.70 -24.99
N ASP A 402 9.32 73.64 -25.71
CA ASP A 402 10.27 73.73 -26.84
C ASP A 402 10.72 72.35 -27.34
N SER A 403 10.51 72.16 -28.65
CA SER A 403 11.26 71.30 -29.58
C SER A 403 11.00 69.78 -29.60
N ASP A 404 10.11 69.44 -30.53
CA ASP A 404 10.36 68.60 -31.71
C ASP A 404 10.49 67.07 -31.57
N GLU A 405 9.42 66.44 -32.09
CA GLU A 405 9.37 65.18 -32.84
C GLU A 405 10.15 63.98 -32.27
N ILE A 406 9.46 63.21 -31.42
CA ILE A 406 9.66 61.76 -31.40
C ILE A 406 8.31 61.11 -31.68
N SER A 407 8.17 60.59 -32.89
CA SER A 407 7.02 59.81 -33.34
C SER A 407 6.82 58.59 -32.43
N LEU A 408 5.59 58.44 -31.95
CA LEU A 408 5.10 57.37 -31.07
C LEU A 408 5.00 55.98 -31.73
N ASP A 409 5.39 55.84 -33.00
CA ASP A 409 5.32 54.58 -33.75
C ASP A 409 6.56 53.67 -33.59
N ASP A 410 7.68 54.17 -33.05
CA ASP A 410 8.92 53.37 -32.88
C ASP A 410 9.02 52.61 -31.54
N PHE A 411 8.02 52.73 -30.65
CA PHE A 411 8.08 52.11 -29.30
C PHE A 411 7.34 50.76 -29.16
N PHE A 412 6.52 50.33 -30.14
CA PHE A 412 5.76 49.06 -30.08
C PHE A 412 6.12 48.06 -31.19
N GLY A 413 7.37 48.09 -31.68
CA GLY A 413 7.81 47.31 -32.83
C GLY A 413 8.99 46.36 -32.57
N GLN A 414 9.13 45.78 -31.37
CA GLN A 414 9.95 44.58 -31.09
C GLN A 414 9.90 44.25 -29.60
N PHE A 415 8.90 43.49 -29.16
CA PHE A 415 9.00 42.39 -28.20
C PHE A 415 7.74 41.53 -28.29
#